data_AF-M5BT70-F1
#
_entry.id   AF-M5BT70-F1
#
_cell.length_a   1.000
_cell.length_b   1.000
_cell.length_c   1.000
_cell.angle_alpha   90.00
_cell.angle_beta   90.00
_cell.angle_gamma   90.00
#
_symmetry.space_group_name_H-M   'P 1'
#
loop_
_entity.id
_entity.type
_entity.pdbx_description
1 polymer ?
#
loop_
_entity_poly.entity_id
_entity_poly.type
_entity_poly.pdbx_seq_one_letter_code
_entity_poly.pdbx_strand_id
1 'polypeptide(L)'
;MCLVLVYGLELNYPPGAVEEKTVDLLKGENFTPEFIKINNNATLPTLATADKTYTDTAGSVEWIVLNAPTPSTKSTHQDVIVAVHRDNIDPNFSLLSARTQEELDSKRGDVPGQFVRQRQAKLEELAPKSPEELKTWYKEKLEFNGFLSSVYAEGASSDVTSGWFDKSNQHWENVKTFVTSELPGFLPESGFIDGATPGEADFHVAAWLARTAGVSGAKIDDVSPLGEALGLSLNPKVVSYFDAWKVRDSWKKVYAEGLH
;
A
#
# COMPACT_ATOMS: atom_id res chain seq x y z
N MET A 1 5.67 -0.48 6.24
CA MET A 1 6.10 -1.00 7.56
C MET A 1 5.27 -2.20 7.99
N CYS A 2 3.94 -2.15 7.79
CA CYS A 2 2.99 -3.18 8.20
C CYS A 2 3.26 -4.62 7.69
N LEU A 3 3.55 -4.78 6.39
CA LEU A 3 3.67 -6.10 5.74
C LEU A 3 4.77 -7.01 6.35
N VAL A 4 5.99 -6.48 6.54
CA VAL A 4 7.14 -7.25 7.07
C VAL A 4 6.87 -7.81 8.46
N LEU A 5 6.07 -7.12 9.27
CA LEU A 5 5.73 -7.53 10.63
C LEU A 5 4.76 -8.71 10.68
N VAL A 6 3.76 -8.75 9.78
CA VAL A 6 2.85 -9.92 9.72
C VAL A 6 3.66 -11.15 9.35
N TYR A 7 4.53 -11.03 8.34
CA TYR A 7 5.30 -12.17 7.82
C TYR A 7 6.35 -12.63 8.80
N GLY A 8 7.03 -11.70 9.48
CA GLY A 8 7.99 -12.01 10.52
C GLY A 8 7.39 -12.91 11.59
N LEU A 9 6.16 -12.61 12.02
CA LEU A 9 5.43 -13.39 13.02
C LEU A 9 4.95 -14.73 12.46
N GLU A 10 4.37 -14.74 11.26
CA GLU A 10 3.90 -15.97 10.60
C GLU A 10 5.03 -16.96 10.29
N LEU A 11 6.21 -16.44 9.95
CA LEU A 11 7.39 -17.21 9.56
C LEU A 11 8.36 -17.46 10.74
N ASN A 12 7.93 -17.13 11.96
CA ASN A 12 8.69 -17.36 13.20
C ASN A 12 10.08 -16.71 13.24
N TYR A 13 10.24 -15.52 12.65
CA TYR A 13 11.45 -14.72 12.89
C TYR A 13 11.57 -14.40 14.38
N PRO A 14 12.71 -14.73 15.03
CA PRO A 14 12.88 -14.38 16.43
C PRO A 14 12.97 -12.85 16.57
N PRO A 15 12.59 -12.29 17.73
CA PRO A 15 12.76 -10.87 17.99
C PRO A 15 14.19 -10.42 17.71
N GLY A 16 14.34 -9.35 16.92
CA GLY A 16 15.65 -8.81 16.54
C GLY A 16 16.35 -9.51 15.37
N ALA A 17 15.74 -10.52 14.73
CA ALA A 17 16.28 -11.13 13.52
C ALA A 17 16.26 -10.20 12.30
N VAL A 18 15.33 -9.23 12.29
CA VAL A 18 15.21 -8.18 11.28
C VAL A 18 15.39 -6.85 12.00
N GLU A 19 16.36 -6.05 11.55
CA GLU A 19 16.49 -4.67 12.02
C GLU A 19 15.43 -3.81 11.34
N GLU A 20 14.53 -3.25 12.15
CA GLU A 20 13.47 -2.36 11.66
C GLU A 20 13.94 -0.91 11.69
N LYS A 21 13.82 -0.23 10.54
CA LYS A 21 14.04 1.21 10.42
C LYS A 21 12.74 1.91 10.08
N THR A 22 12.34 2.85 10.93
CA THR A 22 11.17 3.70 10.68
C THR A 22 11.58 4.82 9.72
N VAL A 23 10.75 5.04 8.70
CA VAL A 23 10.87 6.15 7.76
C VAL A 23 9.51 6.86 7.73
N ASP A 24 9.49 8.11 8.18
CA ASP A 24 8.28 8.91 8.27
C ASP A 24 7.88 9.45 6.88
N LEU A 25 6.95 8.74 6.24
CA LEU A 25 6.44 9.11 4.92
C LEU A 25 5.61 10.40 4.94
N LEU A 26 4.99 10.73 6.07
CA LEU A 26 4.22 11.96 6.23
C LEU A 26 5.17 13.17 6.19
N LYS A 27 6.33 13.07 6.85
CA LYS A 27 7.40 14.07 6.79
C LYS A 27 8.30 14.00 5.54
N GLY A 28 8.05 13.04 4.65
CA GLY A 28 8.84 12.86 3.42
C GLY A 28 10.28 12.41 3.65
N GLU A 29 10.57 11.66 4.73
CA GLU A 29 11.94 11.17 5.01
C GLU A 29 12.50 10.27 3.91
N ASN A 30 11.61 9.58 3.18
CA ASN A 30 11.95 8.78 2.00
C ASN A 30 12.49 9.64 0.83
N PHE A 31 12.38 10.97 0.89
CA PHE A 31 12.94 11.88 -0.12
C PHE A 31 14.34 12.37 0.22
N THR A 32 14.93 11.96 1.34
CA THR A 32 16.31 12.33 1.67
C THR A 32 17.30 11.70 0.69
N PRO A 33 18.42 12.37 0.35
CA PRO A 33 19.46 11.78 -0.51
C PRO A 33 19.97 10.42 0.02
N GLU A 34 20.04 10.27 1.34
CA GLU A 34 20.45 9.03 2.01
C GLU A 34 19.48 7.89 1.72
N PHE A 35 18.16 8.13 1.78
CA PHE A 35 17.16 7.11 1.45
C PHE A 35 17.13 6.81 -0.04
N ILE A 36 17.22 7.82 -0.91
CA ILE A 36 17.19 7.65 -2.37
C ILE A 36 18.35 6.76 -2.85
N LYS A 37 19.53 6.85 -2.20
CA LYS A 37 20.67 5.96 -2.46
C LYS A 37 20.37 4.49 -2.13
N ILE A 38 19.46 4.22 -1.19
CA ILE A 38 19.03 2.86 -0.83
C ILE A 38 17.94 2.40 -1.80
N ASN A 39 16.95 3.25 -2.06
CA ASN A 39 15.86 2.99 -2.99
C ASN A 39 15.56 4.24 -3.83
N ASN A 40 15.98 4.21 -5.10
CA ASN A 40 15.81 5.34 -6.02
C ASN A 40 14.35 5.65 -6.35
N ASN A 41 13.42 4.72 -6.10
CA ASN A 41 11.98 4.99 -6.23
C ASN A 41 11.44 5.86 -5.07
N ALA A 42 12.21 5.99 -3.98
CA ALA A 42 11.79 6.63 -2.73
C ALA A 42 10.48 6.04 -2.19
N THR A 43 10.34 4.71 -2.24
CA THR A 43 9.15 3.99 -1.79
C THR A 43 9.48 3.00 -0.67
N LEU A 44 8.43 2.55 0.02
CA LEU A 44 8.50 1.46 0.98
C LEU A 44 7.59 0.31 0.53
N PRO A 45 7.86 -0.94 0.95
CA PRO A 45 9.01 -1.36 1.76
C PRO A 45 10.34 -1.31 1.00
N THR A 46 11.44 -1.37 1.75
CA THR A 46 12.79 -1.58 1.21
C THR A 46 13.51 -2.51 2.17
N LEU A 47 14.04 -3.61 1.66
CA LEU A 47 14.73 -4.63 2.44
C LEU A 47 16.20 -4.66 2.04
N ALA A 48 17.07 -4.30 2.98
CA ALA A 48 18.51 -4.46 2.82
C ALA A 48 18.96 -5.78 3.44
N THR A 49 19.74 -6.54 2.69
CA THR A 49 20.40 -7.78 3.14
C THR A 49 21.91 -7.59 3.05
N ALA A 50 22.70 -8.59 3.46
CA ALA A 50 24.16 -8.54 3.31
C ALA A 50 24.60 -8.42 1.84
N ASP A 51 23.84 -9.02 0.93
CA ASP A 51 24.25 -9.19 -0.47
C ASP A 51 23.48 -8.27 -1.43
N LYS A 52 22.26 -7.87 -1.07
CA LYS A 52 21.34 -7.19 -1.97
C LYS A 52 20.33 -6.30 -1.25
N THR A 53 19.97 -5.19 -1.89
CA THR A 53 18.82 -4.38 -1.52
C THR A 53 17.64 -4.68 -2.46
N TYR A 54 16.49 -4.99 -1.87
CA TYR A 54 15.20 -5.16 -2.54
C TYR A 54 14.39 -3.88 -2.36
N THR A 55 13.98 -3.27 -3.46
CA THR A 55 13.37 -1.94 -3.51
C THR A 55 11.86 -1.95 -3.79
N ASP A 56 11.28 -3.14 -3.81
CA ASP A 56 9.87 -3.39 -4.08
C ASP A 56 9.31 -4.46 -3.12
N THR A 57 7.98 -4.51 -3.01
CA THR A 57 7.29 -5.43 -2.11
C THR A 57 7.47 -6.88 -2.55
N ALA A 58 7.38 -7.20 -3.84
CA ALA A 58 7.42 -8.58 -4.34
C ALA A 58 8.75 -9.26 -4.01
N GLY A 59 9.88 -8.65 -4.38
CA GLY A 59 11.20 -9.18 -4.09
C GLY A 59 11.53 -9.19 -2.60
N SER A 60 11.04 -8.20 -1.83
CA SER A 60 11.24 -8.19 -0.38
C SER A 60 10.52 -9.36 0.30
N VAL A 61 9.25 -9.61 -0.07
CA VAL A 61 8.45 -10.70 0.50
C VAL A 61 9.00 -12.06 0.07
N GLU A 62 9.32 -12.24 -1.21
CA GLU A 62 9.94 -13.47 -1.71
C GLU A 62 11.21 -13.80 -0.90
N TRP A 63 12.08 -12.81 -0.69
CA TRP A 63 13.30 -13.03 0.09
C TRP A 63 12.99 -13.41 1.53
N ILE A 64 12.07 -12.70 2.21
CA ILE A 64 11.69 -12.98 3.60
C ILE A 64 11.13 -14.40 3.75
N VAL A 65 10.29 -14.83 2.80
CA VAL A 65 9.68 -16.17 2.75
C VAL A 65 10.74 -17.26 2.62
N LEU A 66 11.67 -17.08 1.68
CA LEU A 66 12.70 -18.09 1.37
C LEU A 66 13.83 -18.16 2.40
N ASN A 67 14.05 -17.09 3.18
CA ASN A 67 15.15 -16.99 4.15
C ASN A 67 14.68 -16.97 5.60
N ALA A 68 13.41 -17.27 5.86
CA ALA A 68 12.88 -17.36 7.21
C ALA A 68 13.54 -18.49 8.04
N PRO A 69 13.49 -18.42 9.39
CA PRO A 69 13.94 -19.53 10.23
C PRO A 69 13.19 -20.84 9.94
N THR A 70 11.92 -20.73 9.55
CA THR A 70 11.16 -21.82 8.93
C THR A 70 10.85 -21.41 7.50
N PRO A 71 11.75 -21.67 6.53
CA PRO A 71 11.53 -21.27 5.14
C PRO A 71 10.23 -21.84 4.61
N SER A 72 9.48 -21.01 3.90
CA SER A 72 8.39 -21.46 3.05
C SER A 72 8.86 -21.48 1.59
N THR A 73 8.07 -22.07 0.71
CA THR A 73 8.36 -22.07 -0.73
C THR A 73 7.81 -20.81 -1.39
N LYS A 74 8.45 -20.43 -2.49
CA LYS A 74 7.87 -19.48 -3.44
C LYS A 74 6.48 -19.96 -3.87
N SER A 75 5.48 -19.08 -3.86
CA SER A 75 4.11 -19.42 -4.20
C SER A 75 4.00 -19.87 -5.65
N THR A 76 3.15 -20.87 -5.90
CA THR A 76 2.75 -21.26 -7.27
C THR A 76 1.70 -20.32 -7.86
N HIS A 77 1.08 -19.47 -7.04
CA HIS A 77 0.04 -18.51 -7.40
C HIS A 77 0.64 -17.13 -7.73
N GLN A 78 1.61 -17.10 -8.63
CA GLN A 78 2.31 -15.86 -9.02
C GLN A 78 1.39 -14.88 -9.77
N ASP A 79 0.32 -15.40 -10.39
CA ASP A 79 -0.68 -14.61 -11.09
C ASP A 79 -1.46 -13.67 -10.17
N VAL A 80 -1.88 -14.13 -8.98
CA VAL A 80 -2.57 -13.26 -8.01
C VAL A 80 -1.61 -12.24 -7.40
N ILE A 81 -0.33 -12.60 -7.19
CA ILE A 81 0.70 -11.65 -6.74
C ILE A 81 0.84 -10.53 -7.76
N VAL A 82 1.06 -10.86 -9.04
CA VAL A 82 1.12 -9.86 -10.12
C VAL A 82 -0.18 -9.04 -10.18
N ALA A 83 -1.32 -9.69 -10.00
CA ALA A 83 -2.62 -9.03 -10.06
C ALA A 83 -2.76 -7.90 -9.04
N VAL A 84 -2.44 -8.14 -7.76
CA VAL A 84 -2.62 -7.14 -6.68
C VAL A 84 -1.58 -6.01 -6.71
N HIS A 85 -0.51 -6.15 -7.49
CA HIS A 85 0.50 -5.10 -7.71
C HIS A 85 0.22 -4.23 -8.95
N ARG A 86 -0.92 -4.40 -9.63
CA ARG A 86 -1.28 -3.55 -10.77
C ARG A 86 -1.54 -2.10 -10.31
N ASP A 87 -0.89 -1.14 -10.98
CA ASP A 87 -1.02 0.30 -10.70
C ASP A 87 -2.47 0.79 -10.75
N ASN A 88 -3.30 0.21 -11.62
CA ASN A 88 -4.68 0.63 -11.82
C ASN A 88 -5.63 0.24 -10.67
N ILE A 89 -5.11 -0.49 -9.65
CA ILE A 89 -5.78 -0.83 -8.39
C ILE A 89 -4.87 -0.61 -7.17
N ASP A 90 -3.84 0.25 -7.27
CA ASP A 90 -2.96 0.63 -6.16
C ASP A 90 -3.75 1.24 -4.97
N PRO A 91 -3.71 0.62 -3.78
CA PRO A 91 -4.40 1.14 -2.60
C PRO A 91 -3.87 2.51 -2.13
N ASN A 92 -2.63 2.89 -2.44
CA ASN A 92 -2.10 4.21 -2.14
C ASN A 92 -2.73 5.29 -3.02
N PHE A 93 -3.05 4.97 -4.28
CA PHE A 93 -3.83 5.86 -5.12
C PHE A 93 -5.24 6.01 -4.55
N SER A 94 -5.90 4.91 -4.14
CA SER A 94 -7.21 4.97 -3.49
C SER A 94 -7.21 5.91 -2.27
N LEU A 95 -6.18 5.87 -1.42
CA LEU A 95 -6.04 6.78 -0.26
C LEU A 95 -6.05 8.26 -0.69
N LEU A 96 -5.31 8.62 -1.73
CA LEU A 96 -5.12 10.00 -2.19
C LEU A 96 -6.16 10.47 -3.22
N SER A 97 -6.91 9.53 -3.80
CA SER A 97 -7.98 9.79 -4.77
C SER A 97 -9.15 10.57 -4.14
N ALA A 98 -9.95 11.24 -4.96
CA ALA A 98 -11.25 11.78 -4.56
C ALA A 98 -12.18 11.69 -5.77
N ARG A 99 -13.39 11.16 -5.60
CA ARG A 99 -14.36 10.96 -6.69
C ARG A 99 -15.25 12.17 -6.91
N THR A 100 -15.38 13.02 -5.90
CA THR A 100 -16.18 14.25 -5.92
C THR A 100 -15.47 15.39 -5.19
N GLN A 101 -16.01 16.61 -5.33
CA GLN A 101 -15.51 17.77 -4.60
C GLN A 101 -15.68 17.62 -3.09
N GLU A 102 -16.79 17.04 -2.63
CA GLU A 102 -17.06 16.81 -1.22
C GLU A 102 -16.04 15.85 -0.60
N GLU A 103 -15.70 14.77 -1.31
CA GLU A 103 -14.65 13.84 -0.86
C GLU A 103 -13.29 14.54 -0.79
N LEU A 104 -12.94 15.36 -1.79
CA LEU A 104 -11.69 16.11 -1.82
C LEU A 104 -11.60 17.12 -0.66
N ASP A 105 -12.67 17.86 -0.40
CA ASP A 105 -12.73 18.85 0.67
C ASP A 105 -12.60 18.18 2.05
N SER A 106 -13.24 17.03 2.25
CA SER A 106 -13.07 16.21 3.45
C SER A 106 -11.61 15.75 3.63
N LYS A 107 -11.01 15.21 2.57
CA LYS A 107 -9.62 14.72 2.59
C LYS A 107 -8.59 15.84 2.73
N ARG A 108 -8.89 17.08 2.33
CA ARG A 108 -7.96 18.22 2.41
C ARG A 108 -7.57 18.55 3.85
N GLY A 109 -8.51 18.44 4.79
CA GLY A 109 -8.27 18.68 6.22
C GLY A 109 -7.61 17.49 6.95
N ASP A 110 -7.80 16.29 6.43
CA ASP A 110 -7.40 15.04 7.06
C ASP A 110 -5.99 14.57 6.63
N VAL A 111 -5.62 13.36 7.03
CA VAL A 111 -4.31 12.72 6.76
C VAL A 111 -3.90 12.79 5.29
N PRO A 112 -4.74 12.51 4.28
CA PRO A 112 -4.34 12.61 2.87
C PRO A 112 -3.87 14.02 2.49
N GLY A 113 -4.61 15.07 2.86
CA GLY A 113 -4.23 16.44 2.59
C GLY A 113 -2.94 16.85 3.32
N GLN A 114 -2.76 16.41 4.57
CA GLN A 114 -1.51 16.62 5.31
C GLN A 114 -0.32 15.91 4.64
N PHE A 115 -0.52 14.66 4.19
CA PHE A 115 0.48 13.87 3.48
C PHE A 115 0.96 14.57 2.21
N VAL A 116 0.04 15.09 1.40
CA VAL A 116 0.41 15.81 0.17
C VAL A 116 1.20 17.09 0.47
N ARG A 117 0.71 17.93 1.39
CA ARG A 117 1.34 19.22 1.72
C ARG A 117 2.74 19.05 2.32
N GLN A 118 2.89 18.17 3.30
CA GLN A 118 4.17 17.98 3.98
C GLN A 118 5.24 17.42 3.04
N ARG A 119 4.84 16.51 2.15
CA ARG A 119 5.74 15.93 1.14
C ARG A 119 6.17 16.95 0.10
N GLN A 120 5.26 17.81 -0.37
CA GLN A 120 5.60 18.91 -1.27
C GLN A 120 6.59 19.87 -0.60
N ALA A 121 6.29 20.32 0.63
CA ALA A 121 7.17 21.20 1.39
C ALA A 121 8.57 20.57 1.62
N LYS A 122 8.63 19.26 1.87
CA LYS A 122 9.92 18.56 2.02
C LYS A 122 10.74 18.55 0.73
N LEU A 123 10.09 18.32 -0.42
CA LEU A 123 10.78 18.38 -1.71
C LEU A 123 11.29 19.78 -2.02
N GLU A 124 10.51 20.81 -1.74
CA GLU A 124 10.92 22.22 -1.91
C GLU A 124 12.09 22.59 -0.99
N GLU A 125 12.17 22.00 0.20
CA GLU A 125 13.29 22.17 1.13
C GLU A 125 14.57 21.48 0.64
N LEU A 126 14.46 20.27 0.11
CA LEU A 126 15.58 19.41 -0.25
C LEU A 126 16.15 19.69 -1.64
N ALA A 127 15.30 19.96 -2.63
CA ALA A 127 15.71 20.10 -4.02
C ALA A 127 16.82 21.17 -4.25
N PRO A 128 16.78 22.36 -3.61
CA PRO A 128 17.85 23.36 -3.77
C PRO A 128 19.19 22.92 -3.18
N LYS A 129 19.18 21.96 -2.24
CA LYS A 129 20.36 21.42 -1.54
C LYS A 129 20.78 20.05 -2.11
N SER A 130 20.11 19.57 -3.15
CA SER A 130 20.28 18.22 -3.65
C SER A 130 21.67 18.01 -4.26
N PRO A 131 22.28 16.82 -4.07
CA PRO A 131 23.49 16.44 -4.79
C PRO A 131 23.29 16.53 -6.31
N GLU A 132 24.36 16.80 -7.05
CA GLU A 132 24.30 16.99 -8.51
C GLU A 132 23.63 15.81 -9.22
N GLU A 133 23.95 14.58 -8.78
CA GLU A 133 23.43 13.34 -9.33
C GLU A 133 21.92 13.15 -9.10
N LEU A 134 21.31 13.87 -8.16
CA LEU A 134 19.87 13.76 -7.85
C LEU A 134 19.04 14.94 -8.37
N LYS A 135 19.64 15.97 -9.00
CA LYS A 135 18.88 17.14 -9.45
C LYS A 135 17.71 16.80 -10.38
N THR A 136 17.94 15.91 -11.34
CA THR A 136 16.88 15.43 -12.25
C THR A 136 15.77 14.73 -11.48
N TRP A 137 16.14 13.85 -10.55
CA TRP A 137 15.20 13.13 -9.71
C TRP A 137 14.31 14.08 -8.90
N TYR A 138 14.90 15.07 -8.23
CA TYR A 138 14.13 16.05 -7.44
C TYR A 138 13.24 16.92 -8.31
N LYS A 139 13.71 17.31 -9.51
CA LYS A 139 12.89 18.07 -10.47
C LYS A 139 11.64 17.29 -10.87
N GLU A 140 11.80 16.04 -11.31
CA GLU A 140 10.69 15.18 -11.72
C GLU A 140 9.75 14.91 -10.54
N LYS A 141 10.31 14.70 -9.33
CA LYS A 141 9.51 14.46 -8.14
C LYS A 141 8.71 15.70 -7.72
N LEU A 142 9.30 16.89 -7.80
CA LEU A 142 8.62 18.17 -7.56
C LEU A 142 7.46 18.38 -8.53
N GLU A 143 7.65 18.09 -9.81
CA GLU A 143 6.59 18.22 -10.82
C GLU A 143 5.43 17.27 -10.53
N PHE A 144 5.72 15.99 -10.27
CA PHE A 144 4.70 14.99 -9.95
C PHE A 144 3.94 15.32 -8.67
N ASN A 145 4.65 15.61 -7.58
CA ASN A 145 4.04 15.88 -6.28
C ASN A 145 3.35 17.26 -6.25
N GLY A 146 3.85 18.20 -7.04
CA GLY A 146 3.27 19.52 -7.25
C GLY A 146 1.90 19.48 -7.93
N PHE A 147 1.68 18.56 -8.88
CA PHE A 147 0.34 18.30 -9.43
C PHE A 147 -0.65 17.86 -8.33
N LEU A 148 -0.26 16.91 -7.48
CA LEU A 148 -1.14 16.46 -6.41
C LEU A 148 -1.38 17.59 -5.38
N SER A 149 -0.35 18.41 -5.12
CA SER A 149 -0.49 19.60 -4.27
C SER A 149 -1.45 20.64 -4.86
N SER A 150 -1.51 20.80 -6.19
CA SER A 150 -2.45 21.74 -6.82
C SER A 150 -3.88 21.24 -6.77
N VAL A 151 -4.11 19.92 -6.90
CA VAL A 151 -5.43 19.29 -6.69
C VAL A 151 -5.92 19.53 -5.26
N TYR A 152 -5.05 19.33 -4.27
CA TYR A 152 -5.39 19.49 -2.86
C TYR A 152 -5.39 20.94 -2.36
N ALA A 153 -5.04 21.92 -3.21
CA ALA A 153 -5.04 23.33 -2.83
C ALA A 153 -6.46 23.82 -2.49
N GLU A 154 -6.54 24.77 -1.55
CA GLU A 154 -7.80 25.47 -1.29
C GLU A 154 -8.18 26.30 -2.52
N GLY A 155 -9.43 26.17 -2.98
CA GLY A 155 -9.91 26.86 -4.18
C GLY A 155 -9.31 26.34 -5.50
N ALA A 156 -8.80 25.10 -5.53
CA ALA A 156 -8.35 24.45 -6.77
C ALA A 156 -9.42 24.54 -7.87
N SER A 157 -9.02 24.91 -9.10
CA SER A 157 -9.97 25.11 -10.19
C SER A 157 -10.60 23.80 -10.66
N SER A 158 -11.80 23.90 -11.24
CA SER A 158 -12.49 22.75 -11.85
C SER A 158 -11.67 22.08 -12.94
N ASP A 159 -10.82 22.84 -13.65
CA ASP A 159 -9.96 22.29 -14.71
C ASP A 159 -8.90 21.33 -14.14
N VAL A 160 -8.42 21.60 -12.92
CA VAL A 160 -7.46 20.73 -12.21
C VAL A 160 -8.17 19.54 -11.55
N THR A 161 -9.31 19.79 -10.90
CA THR A 161 -9.99 18.76 -10.10
C THR A 161 -10.83 17.79 -10.95
N SER A 162 -11.42 18.22 -12.06
CA SER A 162 -12.23 17.35 -12.94
C SER A 162 -11.44 16.14 -13.46
N GLY A 163 -10.26 16.38 -14.04
CA GLY A 163 -9.39 15.30 -14.51
C GLY A 163 -8.89 14.38 -13.37
N TRP A 164 -8.78 14.89 -12.14
CA TRP A 164 -8.47 14.07 -10.97
C TRP A 164 -9.66 13.19 -10.56
N PHE A 165 -10.88 13.73 -10.59
CA PHE A 165 -12.10 13.00 -10.28
C PHE A 165 -12.36 11.90 -11.31
N ASP A 166 -12.16 12.15 -12.59
CA ASP A 166 -12.30 11.14 -13.64
C ASP A 166 -11.33 9.97 -13.43
N LYS A 167 -10.06 10.27 -13.17
CA LYS A 167 -9.05 9.25 -12.84
C LYS A 167 -9.39 8.49 -11.57
N SER A 168 -9.90 9.19 -10.55
CA SER A 168 -10.29 8.60 -9.28
C SER A 168 -11.47 7.64 -9.45
N ASN A 169 -12.52 8.04 -10.18
CA ASN A 169 -13.65 7.19 -10.48
C ASN A 169 -13.23 5.96 -11.29
N GLN A 170 -12.41 6.14 -12.34
CA GLN A 170 -11.91 5.01 -13.13
C GLN A 170 -11.10 4.02 -12.28
N HIS A 171 -10.27 4.52 -11.36
CA HIS A 171 -9.52 3.67 -10.44
C HIS A 171 -10.44 2.85 -9.53
N TRP A 172 -11.45 3.48 -8.92
CA TRP A 172 -12.42 2.77 -8.07
C TRP A 172 -13.28 1.77 -8.85
N GLU A 173 -13.59 2.03 -10.12
CA GLU A 173 -14.24 1.03 -10.99
C GLU A 173 -13.33 -0.16 -11.32
N ASN A 174 -12.01 0.05 -11.45
CA ASN A 174 -11.05 -1.04 -11.59
C ASN A 174 -10.97 -1.87 -10.30
N VAL A 175 -10.90 -1.21 -9.13
CA VAL A 175 -10.91 -1.88 -7.82
C VAL A 175 -12.19 -2.70 -7.67
N LYS A 176 -13.34 -2.12 -8.03
CA LYS A 176 -14.63 -2.80 -8.04
C LYS A 176 -14.59 -4.06 -8.88
N THR A 177 -14.16 -3.92 -10.14
CA THR A 177 -14.06 -5.04 -11.10
C THR A 177 -13.15 -6.14 -10.57
N PHE A 178 -11.99 -5.77 -10.03
CA PHE A 178 -11.05 -6.72 -9.45
C PHE A 178 -11.68 -7.47 -8.27
N VAL A 179 -12.26 -6.76 -7.29
CA VAL A 179 -12.87 -7.35 -6.08
C VAL A 179 -14.07 -8.24 -6.42
N THR A 180 -14.87 -7.89 -7.43
CA THR A 180 -16.09 -8.63 -7.76
C THR A 180 -15.84 -9.82 -8.68
N SER A 181 -14.92 -9.68 -9.62
CA SER A 181 -14.84 -10.55 -10.79
C SER A 181 -13.53 -11.33 -10.89
N GLU A 182 -12.42 -10.77 -10.41
CA GLU A 182 -11.09 -11.38 -10.56
C GLU A 182 -10.64 -12.04 -9.24
N LEU A 183 -10.60 -11.27 -8.15
CA LEU A 183 -10.11 -11.72 -6.85
C LEU A 183 -10.77 -13.03 -6.37
N PRO A 184 -12.11 -13.20 -6.45
CA PRO A 184 -12.75 -14.45 -6.01
C PRO A 184 -12.30 -15.70 -6.78
N GLY A 185 -11.77 -15.54 -8.00
CA GLY A 185 -11.21 -16.63 -8.80
C GLY A 185 -9.88 -17.16 -8.26
N PHE A 186 -9.13 -16.33 -7.52
CA PHE A 186 -7.88 -16.71 -6.86
C PHE A 186 -8.08 -17.25 -5.45
N LEU A 187 -9.20 -16.91 -4.81
CA LEU A 187 -9.44 -17.26 -3.41
C LEU A 187 -9.99 -18.68 -3.24
N PRO A 188 -9.55 -19.42 -2.21
CA PRO A 188 -10.18 -20.67 -1.83
C PRO A 188 -11.61 -20.41 -1.30
N GLU A 189 -12.42 -21.47 -1.15
CA GLU A 189 -13.71 -21.35 -0.46
C GLU A 189 -13.54 -20.91 1.01
N SER A 190 -12.45 -21.35 1.64
CA SER A 190 -12.06 -20.99 3.00
C SER A 190 -10.56 -21.18 3.21
N GLY A 191 -9.95 -20.39 4.09
CA GLY A 191 -8.52 -20.51 4.42
C GLY A 191 -7.65 -19.64 3.54
N PHE A 192 -6.50 -20.17 3.12
CA PHE A 192 -5.43 -19.42 2.47
C PHE A 192 -5.14 -19.92 1.06
N ILE A 193 -4.65 -19.04 0.21
CA ILE A 193 -4.33 -19.28 -1.21
C ILE A 193 -3.25 -20.36 -1.32
N ASP A 194 -2.17 -20.25 -0.53
CA ASP A 194 -1.06 -21.19 -0.56
C ASP A 194 -1.28 -22.46 0.29
N GLY A 195 -2.49 -22.64 0.85
CA GLY A 195 -2.92 -23.90 1.48
C GLY A 195 -3.42 -23.76 2.92
N ALA A 196 -3.01 -24.69 3.80
CA ALA A 196 -3.51 -24.77 5.17
C ALA A 196 -3.02 -23.63 6.07
N THR A 197 -1.87 -23.05 5.73
CA THR A 197 -1.26 -21.89 6.39
C THR A 197 -0.97 -20.82 5.33
N PRO A 198 -1.00 -19.52 5.67
CA PRO A 198 -0.74 -18.47 4.70
C PRO A 198 0.68 -18.56 4.16
N GLY A 199 0.84 -18.35 2.86
CA GLY A 199 2.13 -18.28 2.17
C GLY A 199 2.37 -16.93 1.50
N GLU A 200 3.33 -16.90 0.56
CA GLU A 200 3.74 -15.69 -0.17
C GLU A 200 2.57 -15.01 -0.89
N ALA A 201 1.68 -15.76 -1.56
CA ALA A 201 0.53 -15.15 -2.23
C ALA A 201 -0.43 -14.51 -1.22
N ASP A 202 -0.65 -15.18 -0.09
CA ASP A 202 -1.52 -14.67 0.95
C ASP A 202 -1.01 -13.39 1.57
N PHE A 203 0.30 -13.30 1.77
CA PHE A 203 0.97 -12.11 2.27
C PHE A 203 0.70 -10.88 1.39
N HIS A 204 0.82 -11.03 0.08
CA HIS A 204 0.51 -9.95 -0.86
C HIS A 204 -0.98 -9.60 -0.89
N VAL A 205 -1.86 -10.60 -1.00
CA VAL A 205 -3.30 -10.38 -1.13
C VAL A 205 -3.91 -9.80 0.14
N ALA A 206 -3.54 -10.33 1.31
CA ALA A 206 -4.05 -9.88 2.59
C ALA A 206 -3.73 -8.40 2.85
N ALA A 207 -2.52 -7.96 2.52
CA ALA A 207 -2.14 -6.58 2.72
C ALA A 207 -2.76 -5.62 1.70
N TRP A 208 -2.86 -6.03 0.43
CA TRP A 208 -3.62 -5.25 -0.56
C TRP A 208 -5.07 -5.09 -0.09
N LEU A 209 -5.72 -6.18 0.32
CA LEU A 209 -7.11 -6.16 0.79
C LEU A 209 -7.27 -5.34 2.07
N ALA A 210 -6.37 -5.49 3.05
CA ALA A 210 -6.35 -4.72 4.28
C ALA A 210 -6.29 -3.22 3.98
N ARG A 211 -5.36 -2.80 3.12
CA ARG A 211 -5.19 -1.38 2.80
C ARG A 211 -6.38 -0.81 2.02
N THR A 212 -6.85 -1.51 1.00
CA THR A 212 -8.02 -1.07 0.21
C THR A 212 -9.29 -0.98 1.07
N ALA A 213 -9.50 -1.97 1.95
CA ALA A 213 -10.61 -1.95 2.90
C ALA A 213 -10.46 -0.82 3.92
N GLY A 214 -9.26 -0.62 4.49
CA GLY A 214 -8.97 0.44 5.45
C GLY A 214 -9.23 1.84 4.88
N VAL A 215 -8.85 2.08 3.63
CA VAL A 215 -9.17 3.32 2.89
C VAL A 215 -10.68 3.52 2.73
N SER A 216 -11.45 2.43 2.69
CA SER A 216 -12.92 2.44 2.62
C SER A 216 -13.59 2.58 3.99
N GLY A 217 -12.81 2.72 5.07
CA GLY A 217 -13.31 2.85 6.45
C GLY A 217 -13.43 1.53 7.21
N ALA A 218 -13.03 0.41 6.62
CA ALA A 218 -13.03 -0.90 7.27
C ALA A 218 -12.18 -0.92 8.54
N LYS A 219 -12.56 -1.81 9.46
CA LYS A 219 -11.85 -2.03 10.72
C LYS A 219 -11.17 -3.40 10.70
N ILE A 220 -10.35 -3.64 11.72
CA ILE A 220 -9.54 -4.85 11.82
C ILE A 220 -10.35 -6.16 11.72
N ASP A 221 -11.63 -6.11 12.10
CA ASP A 221 -12.54 -7.24 12.21
C ASP A 221 -13.72 -7.22 11.23
N ASP A 222 -13.86 -6.15 10.43
CA ASP A 222 -14.98 -5.96 9.50
C ASP A 222 -14.53 -5.33 8.17
N VAL A 223 -14.65 -6.13 7.10
CA VAL A 223 -14.33 -5.74 5.71
C VAL A 223 -15.54 -5.13 4.97
N SER A 224 -16.74 -5.16 5.55
CA SER A 224 -17.98 -4.73 4.89
C SER A 224 -17.96 -3.30 4.34
N PRO A 225 -17.25 -2.31 4.94
CA PRO A 225 -17.17 -0.95 4.37
C PRO A 225 -16.53 -0.90 2.98
N LEU A 226 -15.70 -1.88 2.60
CA LEU A 226 -15.22 -2.01 1.22
C LEU A 226 -16.38 -2.25 0.24
N GLY A 227 -17.32 -3.13 0.60
CA GLY A 227 -18.50 -3.38 -0.23
C GLY A 227 -19.36 -2.13 -0.37
N GLU A 228 -19.59 -1.42 0.74
CA GLU A 228 -20.35 -0.16 0.77
C GLU A 228 -19.70 0.91 -0.14
N ALA A 229 -18.38 1.09 -0.03
CA ALA A 229 -17.63 2.05 -0.84
C ALA A 229 -17.65 1.73 -2.35
N LEU A 230 -17.80 0.45 -2.71
CA LEU A 230 -17.94 -0.04 -4.09
C LEU A 230 -19.40 -0.16 -4.57
N GLY A 231 -20.36 0.10 -3.69
CA GLY A 231 -21.80 0.00 -3.96
C GLY A 231 -22.27 -1.44 -4.24
N LEU A 232 -21.76 -2.43 -3.49
CA LEU A 232 -22.05 -3.85 -3.69
C LEU A 232 -21.94 -4.67 -2.39
N SER A 233 -22.52 -5.88 -2.42
CA SER A 233 -22.21 -6.91 -1.42
C SER A 233 -20.96 -7.69 -1.83
N LEU A 234 -20.01 -7.82 -0.91
CA LEU A 234 -18.77 -8.56 -1.19
C LEU A 234 -19.05 -10.04 -1.46
N ASN A 235 -18.26 -10.63 -2.37
CA ASN A 235 -18.31 -12.06 -2.62
C ASN A 235 -17.98 -12.84 -1.32
N PRO A 236 -18.72 -13.91 -0.98
CA PRO A 236 -18.46 -14.70 0.23
C PRO A 236 -17.03 -15.19 0.39
N LYS A 237 -16.31 -15.45 -0.72
CA LYS A 237 -14.89 -15.84 -0.67
C LYS A 237 -13.99 -14.73 -0.15
N VAL A 238 -14.26 -13.47 -0.51
CA VAL A 238 -13.50 -12.31 -0.02
C VAL A 238 -13.71 -12.14 1.47
N VAL A 239 -14.96 -12.30 1.94
CA VAL A 239 -15.31 -12.25 3.37
C VAL A 239 -14.64 -13.40 4.13
N SER A 240 -14.79 -14.64 3.65
CA SER A 240 -14.19 -15.86 4.22
C SER A 240 -12.65 -15.75 4.32
N TYR A 241 -12.02 -15.19 3.29
CA TYR A 241 -10.58 -14.94 3.26
C TYR A 241 -10.14 -13.93 4.31
N PHE A 242 -10.84 -12.80 4.42
CA PHE A 242 -10.58 -11.80 5.46
C PHE A 242 -10.81 -12.37 6.86
N ASP A 243 -11.87 -13.18 7.05
CA ASP A 243 -12.18 -13.85 8.31
C ASP A 243 -11.10 -14.84 8.75
N ALA A 244 -10.47 -15.54 7.79
CA ALA A 244 -9.34 -16.41 8.08
C ALA A 244 -8.11 -15.64 8.60
N TRP A 245 -7.93 -14.39 8.15
CA TRP A 245 -6.85 -13.52 8.60
C TRP A 245 -7.13 -12.82 9.92
N LYS A 246 -8.33 -12.25 10.11
CA LYS A 246 -8.62 -11.38 11.26
C LYS A 246 -8.50 -12.06 12.63
N VAL A 247 -8.65 -13.38 12.66
CA VAL A 247 -8.55 -14.20 13.87
C VAL A 247 -7.10 -14.51 14.26
N ARG A 248 -6.13 -14.29 13.36
CA ARG A 248 -4.70 -14.60 13.61
C ARG A 248 -4.08 -13.58 14.55
N ASP A 249 -3.19 -14.04 15.43
CA ASP A 249 -2.54 -13.14 16.40
C ASP A 249 -1.55 -12.18 15.75
N SER A 250 -0.92 -12.58 14.63
CA SER A 250 -0.10 -11.71 13.79
C SER A 250 -0.90 -10.52 13.26
N TRP A 251 -2.10 -10.77 12.72
CA TRP A 251 -3.01 -9.75 12.21
C TRP A 251 -3.43 -8.79 13.31
N LYS A 252 -3.91 -9.32 14.45
CA LYS A 252 -4.32 -8.51 15.60
C LYS A 252 -3.19 -7.61 16.10
N LYS A 253 -1.97 -8.15 16.16
CA LYS A 253 -0.80 -7.40 16.63
C LYS A 253 -0.40 -6.30 15.66
N VAL A 254 -0.39 -6.59 14.36
CA VAL A 254 0.10 -5.67 13.35
C VAL A 254 -0.91 -4.59 13.00
N TYR A 255 -2.18 -4.92 12.91
CA TYR A 255 -3.26 -3.97 12.62
C TYR A 255 -3.96 -3.44 13.87
N ALA A 256 -3.32 -3.54 15.05
CA ALA A 256 -3.88 -3.11 16.33
C ALA A 256 -4.36 -1.64 16.32
N GLU A 257 -3.69 -0.78 15.55
CA GLU A 257 -4.00 0.64 15.41
C GLU A 257 -4.89 0.95 14.18
N GLY A 258 -5.33 -0.08 13.45
CA GLY A 258 -6.17 0.02 12.26
C GLY A 258 -5.54 -0.60 11.01
N LEU A 259 -6.36 -0.75 9.97
CA LEU A 259 -5.91 -1.18 8.65
C LEU A 259 -5.18 -0.02 7.95
N HIS A 260 -3.92 -0.23 7.58
CA HIS A 260 -3.01 0.81 7.07
C HIS A 260 -2.01 0.28 6.04
#